data_AF-A0A497QFZ8-F1
#
_entry.id   AF-A0A497QFZ8-F1
#
_cell.length_a   1.000
_cell.length_b   1.000
_cell.length_c   1.000
_cell.angle_alpha   90.00
_cell.angle_beta   90.00
_cell.angle_gamma   90.00
#
_symmetry.space_group_name_H-M   'P 1'
#
loop_
_entity.id
_entity.type
_entity.pdbx_description
1 polymer ?
#
loop_
_entity_poly.entity_id
_entity_poly.type
_entity_poly.pdbx_seq_one_letter_code
_entity_poly.pdbx_strand_id
1 'polypeptide(L)'
;MLDEIDVKMDRKLPTKRAIPLYRQLTNSCGLASVLMLLDPNNDKELHNYLKIIAKLISPLIERINFIKEKEFIYQYVLQYILLKALSQDAADYNFLYDYLEAKFPGLYKNHKLISNYNLKKKHKNFIRNEMFSIAKAYDRYILEGDIIPPLILKNETYSVKNDFELKILFSLFGYDFVAFDSINGALVYKKKDKDFLDKLLRSYINPSNKILFGDGLHWQALVGIYPKDLKKWVIKDEKIAPKTSLKDYMIVYNDPIIPKENIIQLKELLYKQRFYIFKRKQKSNLEIWNQIRSAISRDVPEELDETFDNKNNRTDNKFYKDVLMRDDELF
;
A
#
# COMPACT_ATOMS: atom_id res chain seq x y z
N MET A 1 26.72 33.58 11.82
CA MET A 1 27.10 32.77 12.99
C MET A 1 26.24 31.52 12.98
N LEU A 2 26.70 30.53 12.22
CA LEU A 2 26.27 29.14 12.36
C LEU A 2 27.38 28.52 13.18
N ASP A 3 27.05 27.98 14.35
CA ASP A 3 28.03 27.37 15.23
C ASP A 3 28.77 26.25 14.49
N GLU A 4 30.10 26.35 14.55
CA GLU A 4 31.04 25.33 14.14
C GLU A 4 30.74 24.03 14.89
N ILE A 5 30.10 23.09 14.22
CA ILE A 5 30.14 21.70 14.65
C ILE A 5 30.98 20.94 13.64
N ASP A 6 32.29 20.95 13.89
CA ASP A 6 33.26 20.05 13.29
C ASP A 6 32.99 18.62 13.80
N VAL A 7 32.01 17.93 13.19
CA VAL A 7 31.65 16.54 13.59
C VAL A 7 32.51 15.54 12.84
N LYS A 8 33.75 15.35 13.29
CA LYS A 8 34.38 14.01 13.25
C LYS A 8 33.79 13.16 14.37
N MET A 9 32.61 12.58 14.16
CA MET A 9 32.13 11.48 14.99
C MET A 9 31.73 10.31 14.11
N ASP A 10 32.34 9.15 14.37
CA ASP A 10 31.84 7.83 13.97
C ASP A 10 30.45 7.62 14.61
N ARG A 11 29.41 8.22 14.04
CA ARG A 11 28.03 7.92 14.43
C ARG A 11 27.71 6.53 13.89
N LYS A 12 27.45 5.58 14.79
CA LYS A 12 26.79 4.31 14.44
C LYS A 12 25.43 4.64 13.83
N LEU A 13 25.35 4.64 12.51
CA LEU A 13 24.09 4.78 11.79
C LEU A 13 23.21 3.56 12.09
N PRO A 14 21.88 3.73 12.20
CA PRO A 14 20.98 2.60 12.39
C PRO A 14 21.17 1.64 11.22
N THR A 15 21.59 0.42 11.50
CA THR A 15 21.76 -0.64 10.49
C THR A 15 20.42 -1.28 10.15
N LYS A 16 19.46 -1.17 11.09
CA LYS A 16 18.12 -1.77 11.03
C LYS A 16 17.11 -0.91 11.76
N ARG A 17 15.92 -0.80 11.20
CA ARG A 17 14.74 -0.16 11.81
C ARG A 17 13.86 -1.22 12.44
N ALA A 18 13.24 -0.89 13.58
CA ALA A 18 12.22 -1.73 14.20
C ALA A 18 10.88 -1.54 13.45
N ILE A 19 10.75 -2.18 12.30
CA ILE A 19 9.50 -2.24 11.53
C ILE A 19 8.85 -3.60 11.80
N PRO A 20 7.56 -3.66 12.21
CA PRO A 20 6.91 -4.91 12.54
C PRO A 20 6.74 -5.80 11.30
N LEU A 21 6.61 -7.10 11.53
CA LEU A 21 6.11 -8.03 10.53
C LEU A 21 4.59 -7.99 10.53
N TYR A 22 3.99 -7.90 9.35
CA TYR A 22 2.54 -7.95 9.17
C TYR A 22 2.21 -9.06 8.17
N ARG A 23 1.34 -9.99 8.54
CA ARG A 23 0.91 -11.08 7.65
C ARG A 23 -0.01 -10.51 6.56
N GLN A 24 -0.10 -11.16 5.41
CA GLN A 24 -1.06 -10.75 4.37
C GLN A 24 -2.22 -11.74 4.21
N LEU A 25 -3.34 -11.22 3.72
CA LEU A 25 -4.30 -11.99 2.93
C LEU A 25 -3.71 -12.31 1.55
N THR A 26 -4.22 -13.32 0.84
CA THR A 26 -3.76 -13.65 -0.52
C THR A 26 -3.71 -12.41 -1.41
N ASN A 27 -2.58 -12.19 -2.09
CA ASN A 27 -2.33 -11.07 -3.00
C ASN A 27 -2.40 -9.65 -2.38
N SER A 28 -2.49 -9.52 -1.05
CA SER A 28 -2.58 -8.22 -0.36
C SER A 28 -1.24 -7.69 0.17
N CYS A 29 -0.11 -8.19 -0.36
CA CYS A 29 1.26 -7.85 0.06
C CYS A 29 1.51 -6.33 0.09
N GLY A 30 0.91 -5.58 -0.83
CA GLY A 30 0.97 -4.11 -0.86
C GLY A 30 0.32 -3.47 0.36
N LEU A 31 -0.88 -3.91 0.73
CA LEU A 31 -1.60 -3.42 1.92
C LEU A 31 -0.86 -3.79 3.20
N ALA A 32 -0.39 -5.03 3.30
CA ALA A 32 0.41 -5.49 4.45
C ALA A 32 1.71 -4.69 4.60
N SER A 33 2.42 -4.42 3.50
CA SER A 33 3.67 -3.64 3.51
C SER A 33 3.45 -2.18 3.89
N VAL A 34 2.33 -1.58 3.47
CA VAL A 34 1.91 -0.25 3.94
C VAL A 34 1.72 -0.28 5.46
N LEU A 35 1.00 -1.27 6.01
CA LEU A 35 0.79 -1.39 7.46
C LEU A 35 2.09 -1.61 8.25
N MET A 36 3.03 -2.41 7.72
CA MET A 36 4.36 -2.54 8.32
C MET A 36 5.07 -1.19 8.40
N LEU A 37 5.10 -0.46 7.28
CA LEU A 37 5.83 0.81 7.19
C LEU A 37 5.18 1.92 8.03
N LEU A 38 3.85 1.97 8.07
CA LEU A 38 3.11 2.94 8.86
C LEU A 38 3.17 2.63 10.36
N ASP A 39 3.22 1.35 10.73
CA ASP A 39 3.31 0.84 12.09
C ASP A 39 2.23 1.43 13.02
N PRO A 40 0.95 1.07 12.81
CA PRO A 40 -0.17 1.57 13.62
C PRO A 40 -0.06 1.21 15.11
N ASN A 41 0.82 0.30 15.52
CA ASN A 41 0.98 -0.01 16.94
C ASN A 41 1.82 1.06 17.66
N ASN A 42 2.70 1.74 16.94
CA ASN A 42 3.57 2.78 17.47
C ASN A 42 3.11 4.21 17.12
N ASP A 43 2.27 4.40 16.09
CA ASP A 43 1.65 5.69 15.76
C ASP A 43 0.18 5.75 16.26
N LYS A 44 -0.03 6.37 17.44
CA LYS A 44 -1.35 6.46 18.10
C LYS A 44 -2.40 7.20 17.27
N GLU A 45 -2.01 8.22 16.53
CA GLU A 45 -2.93 9.01 15.70
C GLU A 45 -3.43 8.14 14.55
N LEU A 46 -2.50 7.49 13.85
CA LEU A 46 -2.80 6.57 12.76
C LEU A 46 -3.63 5.38 13.23
N HIS A 47 -3.28 4.80 14.39
CA HIS A 47 -4.07 3.75 15.03
C HIS A 47 -5.54 4.16 15.20
N ASN A 48 -5.75 5.39 15.69
CA ASN A 48 -7.09 5.89 15.96
C ASN A 48 -7.90 6.06 14.67
N TYR A 49 -7.31 6.61 13.60
CA TYR A 49 -7.97 6.71 12.30
C TYR A 49 -8.39 5.33 11.79
N LEU A 50 -7.46 4.37 11.76
CA LEU A 50 -7.74 3.02 11.29
C LEU A 50 -8.79 2.31 12.15
N LYS A 51 -8.74 2.46 13.48
CA LYS A 51 -9.71 1.87 14.41
C LYS A 51 -11.12 2.43 14.23
N ILE A 52 -11.25 3.73 14.01
CA ILE A 52 -12.56 4.36 13.78
C ILE A 52 -13.16 3.87 12.46
N ILE A 53 -12.39 3.89 11.37
CA ILE A 53 -12.90 3.39 10.09
C ILE A 53 -13.21 1.90 10.16
N ALA A 54 -12.34 1.10 10.79
CA ALA A 54 -12.58 -0.32 11.02
C ALA A 54 -13.91 -0.59 11.74
N LYS A 55 -14.27 0.24 12.73
CA LYS A 55 -15.55 0.14 13.43
C LYS A 55 -16.73 0.50 12.52
N LEU A 56 -16.59 1.53 11.68
CA LEU A 56 -17.64 1.92 10.75
C LEU A 56 -17.93 0.82 9.73
N ILE A 57 -16.88 0.25 9.12
CA ILE A 57 -17.02 -0.77 8.07
C ILE A 57 -17.12 -2.21 8.62
N SER A 58 -17.08 -2.41 9.94
CA SER A 58 -17.13 -3.76 10.52
C SER A 58 -18.35 -4.57 10.10
N PRO A 59 -19.57 -3.99 9.95
CA PRO A 59 -20.73 -4.75 9.49
C PRO A 59 -20.55 -5.31 8.06
N LEU A 60 -19.82 -4.60 7.19
CA LEU A 60 -19.48 -5.08 5.84
C LEU A 60 -18.50 -6.26 5.93
N ILE A 61 -17.46 -6.13 6.76
CA ILE A 61 -16.43 -7.17 6.95
C ILE A 61 -17.02 -8.43 7.58
N GLU A 62 -17.94 -8.29 8.54
CA GLU A 62 -18.62 -9.42 9.18
C GLU A 62 -19.45 -10.24 8.18
N ARG A 63 -19.99 -9.60 7.13
CA ARG A 63 -20.67 -10.30 6.02
C ARG A 63 -19.70 -11.01 5.07
N ILE A 64 -18.45 -10.57 4.98
CA ILE A 64 -17.41 -11.20 4.15
C ILE A 64 -16.88 -12.47 4.82
N ASN A 65 -16.59 -12.36 6.12
CA ASN A 65 -15.88 -13.38 6.90
C ASN A 65 -16.63 -13.68 8.20
N PHE A 66 -17.31 -14.83 8.23
CA PHE A 66 -18.06 -15.23 9.42
C PHE A 66 -17.16 -15.40 10.66
N ILE A 67 -15.91 -15.90 10.57
CA ILE A 67 -14.94 -15.98 11.70
C ILE A 67 -13.46 -16.01 11.20
N LYS A 68 -12.56 -15.34 11.97
CA LYS A 68 -11.07 -15.51 12.12
C LYS A 68 -10.05 -14.62 11.38
N GLU A 69 -10.46 -13.59 10.64
CA GLU A 69 -9.49 -12.66 10.00
C GLU A 69 -9.35 -11.29 10.69
N LYS A 70 -9.72 -11.15 11.98
CA LYS A 70 -9.67 -9.86 12.70
C LYS A 70 -8.26 -9.22 12.68
N GLU A 71 -7.20 -10.02 12.58
CA GLU A 71 -5.82 -9.53 12.43
C GLU A 71 -5.59 -8.75 11.12
N PHE A 72 -6.44 -8.96 10.10
CA PHE A 72 -6.34 -8.31 8.78
C PHE A 72 -7.33 -7.14 8.61
N ILE A 73 -8.03 -6.74 9.67
CA ILE A 73 -9.07 -5.69 9.59
C ILE A 73 -8.53 -4.40 8.95
N TYR A 74 -7.28 -4.04 9.23
CA TYR A 74 -6.68 -2.86 8.64
C TYR A 74 -6.36 -3.01 7.16
N GLN A 75 -6.18 -4.21 6.62
CA GLN A 75 -6.05 -4.40 5.17
C GLN A 75 -7.40 -4.11 4.48
N TYR A 76 -8.51 -4.59 5.04
CA TYR A 76 -9.85 -4.22 4.55
C TYR A 76 -10.11 -2.71 4.65
N VAL A 77 -9.68 -2.06 5.74
CA VAL A 77 -9.77 -0.59 5.87
C VAL A 77 -8.98 0.12 4.77
N LEU A 78 -7.73 -0.28 4.53
CA LEU A 78 -6.93 0.31 3.46
C LEU A 78 -7.57 0.10 2.08
N GLN A 79 -8.11 -1.10 1.83
CA GLN A 79 -8.82 -1.38 0.58
C GLN A 79 -10.07 -0.51 0.42
N TYR A 80 -10.90 -0.43 1.46
CA TYR A 80 -12.14 0.33 1.45
C TYR A 80 -11.87 1.80 1.12
N ILE A 81 -10.88 2.40 1.80
CA ILE A 81 -10.47 3.79 1.54
C ILE A 81 -9.95 3.96 0.12
N LEU A 82 -9.18 3.00 -0.39
CA LEU A 82 -8.67 3.04 -1.76
C LEU A 82 -9.81 2.99 -2.80
N LEU A 83 -10.83 2.17 -2.58
CA LEU A 83 -12.02 2.12 -3.43
C LEU A 83 -12.76 3.47 -3.41
N LYS A 84 -13.02 4.04 -2.23
CA LYS A 84 -13.61 5.38 -2.12
C LYS A 84 -12.75 6.46 -2.79
N ALA A 85 -11.42 6.33 -2.72
CA ALA A 85 -10.50 7.25 -3.38
C ALA A 85 -10.45 7.09 -4.90
N LEU A 86 -10.94 5.98 -5.47
CA LEU A 86 -10.89 5.69 -6.91
C LEU A 86 -12.28 5.61 -7.56
N SER A 87 -13.33 5.76 -6.78
CA SER A 87 -14.72 5.72 -7.22
C SER A 87 -15.00 6.81 -8.25
N GLN A 88 -15.78 6.50 -9.29
CA GLN A 88 -15.90 7.34 -10.48
C GLN A 88 -16.63 8.66 -10.17
N ASP A 89 -17.77 8.57 -9.48
CA ASP A 89 -18.76 9.64 -9.37
C ASP A 89 -19.31 9.71 -7.93
N ALA A 90 -18.46 10.18 -7.01
CA ALA A 90 -18.73 10.18 -5.58
C ALA A 90 -18.75 11.63 -5.07
N ALA A 91 -19.92 12.28 -5.14
CA ALA A 91 -20.06 13.69 -4.79
C ALA A 91 -19.54 13.99 -3.36
N ASP A 92 -19.82 13.06 -2.45
CA ASP A 92 -19.38 13.11 -1.05
C ASP A 92 -17.86 12.95 -0.87
N TYR A 93 -17.14 12.55 -1.91
CA TYR A 93 -15.69 12.34 -1.91
C TYR A 93 -14.93 13.28 -2.85
N ASN A 94 -15.55 14.36 -3.33
CA ASN A 94 -14.87 15.39 -4.11
C ASN A 94 -13.63 15.94 -3.37
N PHE A 95 -13.66 16.01 -2.04
CA PHE A 95 -12.50 16.42 -1.24
C PHE A 95 -11.29 15.46 -1.39
N LEU A 96 -11.53 14.15 -1.56
CA LEU A 96 -10.46 13.19 -1.86
C LEU A 96 -9.92 13.40 -3.26
N TYR A 97 -10.81 13.67 -4.22
CA TYR A 97 -10.41 13.96 -5.59
C TYR A 97 -9.49 15.18 -5.63
N ASP A 98 -9.91 16.30 -5.04
CA ASP A 98 -9.14 17.54 -5.00
C ASP A 98 -7.80 17.35 -4.28
N TYR A 99 -7.81 16.66 -3.14
CA TYR A 99 -6.59 16.36 -2.39
C TYR A 99 -5.60 15.52 -3.21
N LEU A 100 -6.07 14.45 -3.87
CA LEU A 100 -5.21 13.53 -4.62
C LEU A 100 -4.76 14.10 -5.96
N GLU A 101 -5.60 14.87 -6.65
CA GLU A 101 -5.22 15.57 -7.88
C GLU A 101 -4.19 16.67 -7.57
N ALA A 102 -4.32 17.41 -6.47
CA ALA A 102 -3.30 18.34 -6.02
C ALA A 102 -1.97 17.65 -5.68
N LYS A 103 -2.02 16.38 -5.22
CA LYS A 103 -0.83 15.58 -4.90
C LYS A 103 -0.18 14.95 -6.12
N PHE A 104 -0.98 14.56 -7.10
CA PHE A 104 -0.53 13.88 -8.31
C PHE A 104 -1.19 14.47 -9.56
N PRO A 105 -0.83 15.73 -9.93
CA PRO A 105 -1.51 16.44 -11.01
C PRO A 105 -1.49 15.68 -12.33
N GLY A 106 -2.66 15.49 -12.93
CA GLY A 106 -2.92 14.73 -14.16
C GLY A 106 -2.77 13.20 -14.00
N LEU A 107 -1.81 12.75 -13.19
CA LEU A 107 -1.55 11.33 -12.96
C LEU A 107 -2.68 10.65 -12.21
N TYR A 108 -3.27 11.31 -11.21
CA TYR A 108 -4.37 10.72 -10.44
C TYR A 108 -5.63 10.53 -11.30
N LYS A 109 -6.05 11.55 -12.06
CA LYS A 109 -7.15 11.41 -13.03
C LYS A 109 -6.92 10.27 -14.03
N ASN A 110 -5.72 10.16 -14.60
CA ASN A 110 -5.38 9.07 -15.52
C ASN A 110 -5.46 7.70 -14.83
N HIS A 111 -4.95 7.61 -13.60
CA HIS A 111 -5.00 6.37 -12.84
C HIS A 111 -6.44 5.96 -12.49
N LYS A 112 -7.29 6.91 -12.10
CA LYS A 112 -8.71 6.68 -11.85
C LYS A 112 -9.43 6.11 -13.07
N LEU A 113 -9.12 6.61 -14.27
CA LEU A 113 -9.65 6.05 -15.53
C LEU A 113 -9.18 4.61 -15.77
N ILE A 114 -7.89 4.32 -15.57
CA ILE A 114 -7.32 2.98 -15.72
C ILE A 114 -7.94 2.01 -14.72
N SER A 115 -8.09 2.41 -13.46
CA SER A 115 -8.71 1.60 -12.41
C SER A 115 -10.15 1.23 -12.78
N ASN A 116 -10.96 2.21 -13.18
CA ASN A 116 -12.35 1.97 -13.60
C ASN A 116 -12.44 1.09 -14.85
N TYR A 117 -11.52 1.23 -15.81
CA TYR A 117 -11.44 0.32 -16.96
C TYR A 117 -11.15 -1.12 -16.51
N ASN A 118 -10.21 -1.32 -15.59
CA ASN A 118 -9.87 -2.64 -15.06
C ASN A 118 -11.04 -3.28 -14.31
N LEU A 119 -11.79 -2.50 -13.51
CA LEU A 119 -13.00 -2.97 -12.84
C LEU A 119 -14.09 -3.38 -13.85
N LYS A 120 -14.30 -2.62 -14.92
CA LYS A 120 -15.21 -2.99 -16.02
C LYS A 120 -14.75 -4.27 -16.74
N LYS A 121 -13.44 -4.49 -16.88
CA LYS A 121 -12.90 -5.74 -17.44
C LYS A 121 -13.15 -6.94 -16.51
N LYS A 122 -12.91 -6.79 -15.20
CA LYS A 122 -13.24 -7.80 -14.19
C LYS A 122 -14.73 -8.13 -14.20
N HIS A 123 -15.58 -7.11 -14.22
CA HIS A 123 -17.03 -7.27 -14.31
C HIS A 123 -17.46 -8.13 -15.52
N LYS A 124 -16.98 -7.81 -16.71
CA LYS A 124 -17.24 -8.62 -17.92
C LYS A 124 -16.75 -10.06 -17.78
N ASN A 125 -15.63 -10.27 -17.09
CA ASN A 125 -15.12 -11.61 -16.83
C ASN A 125 -16.03 -12.39 -15.87
N PHE A 126 -16.56 -11.75 -14.82
CA PHE A 126 -17.53 -12.38 -13.93
C PHE A 126 -18.81 -12.78 -14.66
N ILE A 127 -19.34 -11.93 -15.54
CA ILE A 127 -20.49 -12.28 -16.39
C ILE A 127 -20.18 -13.51 -17.26
N ARG A 128 -19.02 -13.52 -17.93
CA ARG A 128 -18.62 -14.64 -18.82
C ARG A 128 -18.48 -15.97 -18.10
N ASN A 129 -18.05 -15.93 -16.84
CA ASN A 129 -17.90 -17.12 -16.00
C ASN A 129 -19.14 -17.39 -15.13
N GLU A 130 -20.29 -16.77 -15.46
CA GLU A 130 -21.58 -16.96 -14.77
C GLU A 130 -21.55 -16.62 -13.26
N MET A 131 -20.61 -15.77 -12.83
CA MET A 131 -20.46 -15.31 -11.44
C MET A 131 -21.37 -14.11 -11.17
N PHE A 132 -22.68 -14.26 -11.40
CA PHE A 132 -23.64 -13.16 -11.44
C PHE A 132 -23.77 -12.39 -10.13
N SER A 133 -23.70 -13.06 -8.99
CA SER A 133 -23.74 -12.41 -7.67
C SER A 133 -22.59 -11.42 -7.47
N ILE A 134 -21.39 -11.75 -7.96
CA ILE A 134 -20.23 -10.86 -7.93
C ILE A 134 -20.36 -9.78 -9.00
N ALA A 135 -20.82 -10.13 -10.20
CA ALA A 135 -21.05 -9.15 -11.26
C ALA A 135 -22.02 -8.03 -10.81
N LYS A 136 -23.14 -8.40 -10.18
CA LYS A 136 -24.11 -7.45 -9.61
C LYS A 136 -23.48 -6.54 -8.54
N ALA A 137 -22.57 -7.05 -7.72
CA ALA A 137 -21.85 -6.22 -6.75
C ALA A 137 -20.93 -5.18 -7.46
N TYR A 138 -20.34 -5.55 -8.59
CA TYR A 138 -19.53 -4.62 -9.39
C TYR A 138 -20.40 -3.59 -10.11
N ASP A 139 -21.61 -3.95 -10.55
CA ASP A 139 -22.55 -2.99 -11.13
C ASP A 139 -22.87 -1.86 -10.15
N ARG A 140 -23.14 -2.17 -8.88
CA ARG A 140 -23.38 -1.13 -7.86
C ARG A 140 -22.20 -0.17 -7.76
N TYR A 141 -20.99 -0.69 -7.60
CA TYR A 141 -19.80 0.18 -7.49
C TYR A 141 -19.55 1.01 -8.77
N ILE A 142 -19.74 0.43 -9.96
CA ILE A 142 -19.40 1.07 -11.24
C ILE A 142 -20.50 2.05 -11.69
N LEU A 143 -21.77 1.73 -11.45
CA LEU A 143 -22.92 2.49 -11.96
C LEU A 143 -23.51 3.44 -10.92
N GLU A 144 -23.53 3.05 -9.64
CA GLU A 144 -24.06 3.87 -8.54
C GLU A 144 -22.98 4.78 -7.94
N GLY A 145 -21.73 4.67 -8.40
CA GLY A 145 -20.73 5.74 -8.32
C GLY A 145 -19.79 5.68 -7.12
N ASP A 146 -20.20 5.07 -6.00
CA ASP A 146 -19.37 4.96 -4.79
C ASP A 146 -19.77 3.86 -3.79
N ILE A 147 -20.87 3.16 -4.02
CA ILE A 147 -21.32 2.10 -3.11
C ILE A 147 -20.33 0.94 -3.13
N ILE A 148 -19.85 0.53 -1.95
CA ILE A 148 -18.92 -0.60 -1.78
C ILE A 148 -19.65 -1.80 -1.16
N PRO A 149 -20.21 -2.71 -1.98
CA PRO A 149 -20.73 -3.98 -1.48
C PRO A 149 -19.64 -4.85 -0.82
N PRO A 150 -19.97 -5.65 0.20
CA PRO A 150 -19.08 -6.65 0.79
C PRO A 150 -18.30 -7.51 -0.21
N LEU A 151 -18.93 -7.97 -1.30
CA LEU A 151 -18.26 -8.78 -2.33
C LEU A 151 -17.20 -8.01 -3.13
N ILE A 152 -17.44 -6.73 -3.43
CA ILE A 152 -16.44 -5.83 -4.03
C ILE A 152 -15.27 -5.67 -3.05
N LEU A 153 -15.56 -5.35 -1.79
CA LEU A 153 -14.53 -5.12 -0.78
C LEU A 153 -13.67 -6.38 -0.59
N LYS A 154 -14.29 -7.56 -0.53
CA LYS A 154 -13.59 -8.85 -0.50
C LYS A 154 -12.67 -8.99 -1.70
N ASN A 155 -13.23 -9.04 -2.92
CA ASN A 155 -12.48 -9.36 -4.12
C ASN A 155 -11.35 -8.37 -4.39
N GLU A 156 -11.59 -7.08 -4.15
CA GLU A 156 -10.57 -6.06 -4.36
C GLU A 156 -9.50 -6.07 -3.25
N THR A 157 -9.81 -6.53 -2.02
CA THR A 157 -8.78 -6.74 -0.98
C THR A 157 -7.80 -7.85 -1.39
N TYR A 158 -8.28 -8.92 -2.02
CA TYR A 158 -7.47 -10.03 -2.54
C TYR A 158 -6.86 -9.75 -3.93
N SER A 159 -6.82 -8.49 -4.36
CA SER A 159 -6.15 -8.10 -5.61
C SER A 159 -4.77 -7.48 -5.35
N VAL A 160 -3.82 -7.79 -6.22
CA VAL A 160 -2.49 -7.16 -6.17
C VAL A 160 -2.61 -5.66 -6.43
N LYS A 161 -2.03 -4.87 -5.53
CA LYS A 161 -1.95 -3.42 -5.67
C LYS A 161 -0.83 -3.00 -6.60
N ASN A 162 -1.05 -1.98 -7.40
CA ASN A 162 -0.02 -1.35 -8.20
C ASN A 162 0.68 -0.22 -7.43
N ASP A 163 1.75 0.33 -8.00
CA ASP A 163 2.56 1.34 -7.31
C ASP A 163 1.81 2.64 -7.04
N PHE A 164 0.85 3.02 -7.90
CA PHE A 164 0.11 4.26 -7.76
C PHE A 164 -0.95 4.17 -6.66
N GLU A 165 -1.62 3.04 -6.52
CA GLU A 165 -2.53 2.77 -5.39
C GLU A 165 -1.80 2.88 -4.05
N LEU A 166 -0.58 2.36 -3.96
CA LEU A 166 0.23 2.48 -2.75
C LEU A 166 0.67 3.92 -2.49
N LYS A 167 0.97 4.71 -3.54
CA LYS A 167 1.24 6.15 -3.40
C LYS A 167 0.03 6.93 -2.88
N ILE A 168 -1.18 6.58 -3.32
CA ILE A 168 -2.43 7.15 -2.79
C ILE A 168 -2.53 6.87 -1.28
N LEU A 169 -2.37 5.60 -0.87
CA LEU A 169 -2.43 5.23 0.55
C LEU A 169 -1.41 6.01 1.38
N PHE A 170 -0.13 6.00 1.01
CA PHE A 170 0.90 6.78 1.70
C PHE A 170 0.56 8.28 1.78
N SER A 171 -0.04 8.83 0.72
CA SER A 171 -0.46 10.24 0.69
C SER A 171 -1.55 10.55 1.68
N LEU A 172 -2.53 9.66 1.87
CA LEU A 172 -3.60 9.81 2.85
C LEU A 172 -3.05 9.73 4.29
N PHE A 173 -1.98 8.97 4.52
CA PHE A 173 -1.27 8.92 5.82
C PHE A 173 -0.19 10.00 6.01
N GLY A 174 -0.20 11.05 5.19
CA GLY A 174 0.64 12.22 5.39
C GLY A 174 2.07 12.04 4.91
N TYR A 175 2.30 11.18 3.91
CA TYR A 175 3.61 11.07 3.26
C TYR A 175 3.56 11.65 1.84
N ASP A 176 4.65 12.25 1.39
CA ASP A 176 4.84 12.65 0.00
C ASP A 176 5.80 11.68 -0.70
N PHE A 177 5.44 11.25 -1.90
CA PHE A 177 6.29 10.41 -2.74
C PHE A 177 7.47 11.23 -3.28
N VAL A 178 8.68 10.67 -3.19
CA VAL A 178 9.89 11.25 -3.76
C VAL A 178 10.11 10.63 -5.14
N ALA A 179 9.85 11.40 -6.18
CA ALA A 179 10.06 10.97 -7.55
C ALA A 179 11.55 11.01 -7.93
N PHE A 180 12.00 9.96 -8.62
CA PHE A 180 13.30 9.83 -9.26
C PHE A 180 13.14 9.69 -10.77
N ASP A 181 14.25 9.77 -11.51
CA ASP A 181 14.26 9.63 -12.97
C ASP A 181 14.06 8.16 -13.40
N SER A 182 12.82 7.70 -13.34
CA SER A 182 12.35 6.42 -13.85
C SER A 182 10.87 6.51 -14.25
N ILE A 183 10.42 5.55 -15.06
CA ILE A 183 9.05 5.54 -15.63
C ILE A 183 7.96 5.74 -14.58
N ASN A 184 8.13 5.16 -13.39
CA ASN A 184 7.16 5.24 -12.31
C ASN A 184 7.67 6.05 -11.09
N GLY A 185 8.76 6.79 -11.29
CA GLY A 185 9.38 7.63 -10.27
C GLY A 185 10.14 6.87 -9.18
N ALA A 186 10.22 5.54 -9.22
CA ALA A 186 10.96 4.77 -8.24
C ALA A 186 12.48 4.97 -8.37
N LEU A 187 13.20 4.80 -7.26
CA LEU A 187 14.64 4.66 -7.28
C LEU A 187 15.00 3.24 -7.75
N VAL A 188 15.77 3.12 -8.83
CA VAL A 188 16.11 1.85 -9.48
C VAL A 188 17.59 1.59 -9.38
N TYR A 189 17.98 0.39 -8.95
CA TYR A 189 19.37 0.00 -8.91
C TYR A 189 19.93 -0.18 -10.33
N LYS A 190 21.00 0.56 -10.65
CA LYS A 190 21.80 0.34 -11.86
C LYS A 190 23.23 0.07 -11.42
N LYS A 191 23.86 -1.01 -11.91
CA LYS A 191 25.21 -1.45 -11.48
C LYS A 191 26.29 -0.37 -11.58
N LYS A 192 26.14 0.59 -12.51
CA LYS A 192 27.07 1.70 -12.74
C LYS A 192 26.68 3.01 -12.02
N ASP A 193 25.49 3.06 -11.43
CA ASP A 193 24.98 4.25 -10.75
C ASP A 193 25.51 4.29 -9.31
N LYS A 194 26.55 5.08 -9.10
CA LYS A 194 27.16 5.31 -7.79
C LYS A 194 26.26 6.18 -6.90
N ASP A 195 25.38 7.00 -7.49
CA ASP A 195 24.49 7.91 -6.77
C ASP A 195 23.27 7.18 -6.21
N PHE A 196 22.89 6.03 -6.78
CA PHE A 196 21.81 5.19 -6.26
C PHE A 196 21.95 4.95 -4.76
N LEU A 197 23.15 4.53 -4.32
CA LEU A 197 23.38 4.17 -2.94
C LEU A 197 23.31 5.40 -2.03
N ASP A 198 23.90 6.52 -2.44
CA ASP A 198 23.83 7.78 -1.68
C ASP A 198 22.37 8.24 -1.53
N LYS A 199 21.57 8.20 -2.60
CA LYS A 199 20.12 8.53 -2.58
C LYS A 199 19.34 7.61 -1.65
N LEU A 200 19.56 6.30 -1.76
CA LEU A 200 18.87 5.29 -0.94
C LEU A 200 19.25 5.45 0.54
N LEU A 201 20.54 5.60 0.85
CA LEU A 201 21.04 5.70 2.21
C LEU A 201 20.65 7.03 2.87
N ARG A 202 20.74 8.17 2.18
CA ARG A 202 20.21 9.44 2.69
C ARG A 202 18.74 9.34 3.04
N SER A 203 17.97 8.65 2.19
CA SER A 203 16.55 8.40 2.44
C SER A 203 16.32 7.47 3.62
N TYR A 204 17.16 6.44 3.79
CA TYR A 204 17.07 5.45 4.85
C TYR A 204 17.56 5.97 6.23
N ILE A 205 18.52 6.88 6.27
CA ILE A 205 19.02 7.44 7.54
C ILE A 205 17.96 8.28 8.25
N ASN A 206 17.07 8.94 7.49
CA ASN A 206 15.96 9.68 8.07
C ASN A 206 14.83 8.71 8.49
N PRO A 207 14.59 8.49 9.80
CA PRO A 207 13.62 7.51 10.28
C PRO A 207 12.17 7.86 9.94
N SER A 208 11.88 9.13 9.64
CA SER A 208 10.56 9.59 9.20
C SER A 208 10.25 9.19 7.76
N ASN A 209 11.24 8.80 6.96
CA ASN A 209 10.99 8.30 5.62
C ASN A 209 10.55 6.84 5.66
N LYS A 210 9.63 6.45 4.79
CA LYS A 210 9.25 5.05 4.57
C LYS A 210 9.75 4.62 3.20
N ILE A 211 10.26 3.40 3.12
CA ILE A 211 10.81 2.87 1.87
C ILE A 211 10.13 1.54 1.60
N LEU A 212 9.26 1.57 0.60
CA LEU A 212 8.59 0.40 0.06
C LEU A 212 9.50 -0.23 -0.99
N PHE A 213 9.74 -1.52 -0.85
CA PHE A 213 10.56 -2.31 -1.77
C PHE A 213 9.63 -3.14 -2.65
N GLY A 214 9.69 -2.96 -3.96
CA GLY A 214 8.89 -3.70 -4.93
C GLY A 214 9.76 -4.67 -5.71
N ASP A 215 9.32 -5.92 -5.82
CA ASP A 215 9.90 -6.96 -6.68
C ASP A 215 8.82 -7.43 -7.68
N GLY A 216 8.75 -6.75 -8.83
CA GLY A 216 7.69 -6.98 -9.81
C GLY A 216 6.32 -6.56 -9.25
N LEU A 217 5.44 -7.55 -9.05
CA LEU A 217 4.10 -7.39 -8.49
C LEU A 217 4.04 -7.65 -6.97
N HIS A 218 5.17 -7.95 -6.35
CA HIS A 218 5.27 -8.21 -4.92
C HIS A 218 5.82 -7.00 -4.16
N TRP A 219 5.26 -6.74 -2.97
CA TRP A 219 5.56 -5.56 -2.15
C TRP A 219 6.07 -5.97 -0.78
N GLN A 220 7.12 -5.29 -0.34
CA GLN A 220 7.87 -5.58 0.87
C GLN A 220 8.28 -4.28 1.58
N ALA A 221 8.54 -4.34 2.89
CA ALA A 221 9.00 -3.18 3.66
C ALA A 221 10.51 -3.22 3.84
N LEU A 222 11.22 -2.15 3.43
CA LEU A 222 12.65 -2.05 3.66
C LEU A 222 12.93 -1.73 5.13
N VAL A 223 13.70 -2.59 5.81
CA VAL A 223 13.98 -2.45 7.24
C VAL A 223 15.45 -2.14 7.54
N GLY A 224 16.38 -2.60 6.70
CA GLY A 224 17.81 -2.49 6.95
C GLY A 224 18.62 -2.22 5.69
N ILE A 225 19.68 -1.42 5.85
CA ILE A 225 20.74 -1.30 4.87
C ILE A 225 22.07 -1.21 5.61
N TYR A 226 22.95 -2.18 5.39
CA TYR A 226 24.27 -2.19 6.02
C TYR A 226 25.35 -2.83 5.16
N PRO A 227 26.63 -2.48 5.32
CA PRO A 227 27.73 -3.14 4.65
C PRO A 227 27.96 -4.48 5.34
N LYS A 228 28.46 -5.46 4.60
CA LYS A 228 28.87 -6.75 5.14
C LYS A 228 29.81 -6.62 6.34
N ASP A 229 30.61 -5.56 6.38
CA ASP A 229 31.47 -5.18 7.50
C ASP A 229 30.94 -3.92 8.19
N LEU A 230 30.29 -4.11 9.34
CA LEU A 230 29.63 -3.06 10.13
C LEU A 230 30.60 -1.98 10.65
N LYS A 231 31.92 -2.20 10.60
CA LYS A 231 32.94 -1.26 11.10
C LYS A 231 33.36 -0.17 10.11
N LYS A 232 32.77 -0.12 8.90
CA LYS A 232 33.32 0.65 7.75
C LYS A 232 32.56 1.92 7.35
N TRP A 233 31.67 2.43 8.18
CA TRP A 233 30.93 3.67 7.87
C TRP A 233 31.68 4.93 8.26
N VAL A 234 31.72 5.92 7.37
CA VAL A 234 32.08 7.31 7.71
C VAL A 234 31.20 8.24 6.87
N ILE A 235 30.57 9.22 7.51
CA ILE A 235 29.96 10.36 6.81
C ILE A 235 31.07 11.40 6.63
N LYS A 236 31.32 11.83 5.39
CA LYS A 236 32.30 12.87 5.09
C LYS A 236 31.66 13.91 4.16
N ASP A 237 31.67 15.18 4.55
CA ASP A 237 31.14 16.29 3.75
C ASP A 237 29.67 16.09 3.34
N GLU A 238 28.83 15.66 4.30
CA GLU A 238 27.42 15.27 4.09
C GLU A 238 27.19 14.13 3.09
N LYS A 239 28.25 13.58 2.48
CA LYS A 239 28.19 12.43 1.60
C LYS A 239 28.48 11.18 2.41
N ILE A 240 27.69 10.16 2.14
CA ILE A 240 27.96 8.85 2.69
C ILE A 240 29.07 8.29 1.81
N ALA A 241 30.28 8.20 2.33
CA ALA A 241 31.41 7.63 1.61
C ALA A 241 31.51 6.14 1.99
N PRO A 242 31.11 5.21 1.11
CA PRO A 242 31.45 3.82 1.34
C PRO A 242 32.98 3.69 1.40
N LYS A 243 33.54 3.14 2.47
CA LYS A 243 34.92 2.63 2.42
C LYS A 243 35.04 1.39 1.53
N THR A 244 33.92 0.84 1.04
CA THR A 244 33.82 -0.45 0.33
C THR A 244 33.07 -0.34 -1.00
N SER A 245 33.10 -1.41 -1.80
CA SER A 245 32.37 -1.48 -3.06
C SER A 245 30.86 -1.49 -2.84
N LEU A 246 30.06 -0.96 -3.78
CA LEU A 246 28.60 -1.09 -3.81
C LEU A 246 28.15 -2.55 -3.62
N LYS A 247 28.97 -3.51 -4.06
CA LYS A 247 28.72 -4.94 -3.99
C LYS A 247 28.68 -5.49 -2.56
N ASP A 248 29.19 -4.74 -1.59
CA ASP A 248 29.34 -5.18 -0.20
C ASP A 248 28.16 -4.77 0.68
N TYR A 249 27.15 -4.10 0.13
CA TYR A 249 25.94 -3.72 0.86
C TYR A 249 24.91 -4.83 0.89
N MET A 250 24.34 -5.04 2.06
CA MET A 250 23.18 -5.89 2.31
C MET A 250 21.95 -5.01 2.45
N ILE A 251 20.85 -5.46 1.87
CA ILE A 251 19.52 -4.94 2.09
C ILE A 251 18.75 -5.95 2.91
N VAL A 252 18.03 -5.47 3.91
CA VAL A 252 17.12 -6.26 4.74
C VAL A 252 15.70 -5.75 4.55
N TYR A 253 14.77 -6.67 4.30
CA TYR A 253 13.37 -6.36 4.09
C TYR A 253 12.46 -7.39 4.76
N ASN A 254 11.30 -6.91 5.19
CA ASN A 254 10.23 -7.75 5.69
C ASN A 254 9.33 -8.19 4.53
N ASP A 255 9.12 -9.50 4.39
CA ASP A 255 8.22 -10.06 3.40
C ASP A 255 6.88 -10.45 4.04
N PRO A 256 5.73 -9.96 3.54
CA PRO A 256 4.43 -10.34 4.08
C PRO A 256 3.92 -11.73 3.65
N ILE A 257 4.41 -12.34 2.55
CA ILE A 257 3.93 -13.66 2.05
C ILE A 257 4.37 -14.73 3.03
N ILE A 258 5.68 -14.76 3.28
CA ILE A 258 6.30 -15.56 4.32
C ILE A 258 6.72 -14.53 5.36
N PRO A 259 5.98 -14.34 6.47
CA PRO A 259 6.20 -13.28 7.46
C PRO A 259 7.55 -13.41 8.15
N LYS A 260 8.61 -13.07 7.42
CA LYS A 260 10.00 -13.22 7.82
C LYS A 260 10.81 -12.08 7.25
N GLU A 261 11.92 -11.84 7.94
CA GLU A 261 12.96 -11.00 7.43
C GLU A 261 13.79 -11.75 6.38
N ASN A 262 14.13 -11.05 5.31
CA ASN A 262 15.01 -11.54 4.27
C ASN A 262 16.16 -10.57 4.08
N ILE A 263 17.30 -11.11 3.62
CA ILE A 263 18.52 -10.37 3.42
C ILE A 263 19.03 -10.69 2.02
N ILE A 264 19.38 -9.66 1.25
CA ILE A 264 19.94 -9.79 -0.10
C ILE A 264 21.15 -8.88 -0.27
N GLN A 265 22.17 -9.32 -1.02
CA GLN A 265 23.28 -8.44 -1.38
C GLN A 265 22.84 -7.47 -2.48
N LEU A 266 23.27 -6.22 -2.42
CA LEU A 266 22.89 -5.19 -3.41
C LEU A 266 23.27 -5.60 -4.85
N LYS A 267 24.39 -6.32 -5.02
CA LYS A 267 24.82 -6.85 -6.33
C LYS A 267 23.92 -7.95 -6.91
N GLU A 268 23.11 -8.58 -6.06
CA GLU A 268 22.15 -9.63 -6.43
C GLU A 268 20.79 -9.03 -6.80
N LEU A 269 20.60 -7.71 -6.65
CA LEU A 269 19.41 -7.06 -7.15
C LEU A 269 19.29 -7.19 -8.67
N LEU A 270 18.13 -7.67 -9.09
CA LEU A 270 17.66 -7.76 -10.45
C LEU A 270 17.02 -6.44 -10.89
N TYR A 271 16.95 -6.24 -12.20
CA TYR A 271 16.44 -5.01 -12.82
C TYR A 271 14.99 -4.67 -12.46
N LYS A 272 14.20 -5.66 -12.03
CA LYS A 272 12.79 -5.51 -11.67
C LYS A 272 12.56 -4.93 -10.27
N GLN A 273 13.59 -4.84 -9.44
CA GLN A 273 13.47 -4.38 -8.07
C GLN A 273 13.57 -2.86 -7.97
N ARG A 274 12.62 -2.27 -7.23
CA ARG A 274 12.38 -0.83 -7.18
C ARG A 274 12.21 -0.36 -5.74
N PHE A 275 12.71 0.84 -5.44
CA PHE A 275 12.59 1.46 -4.12
C PHE A 275 11.72 2.71 -4.23
N TYR A 276 10.57 2.69 -3.54
CA TYR A 276 9.64 3.82 -3.50
C TYR A 276 9.81 4.52 -2.16
N ILE A 277 10.26 5.77 -2.22
CA ILE A 277 10.62 6.55 -1.04
C ILE A 277 9.49 7.54 -0.74
N PHE A 278 9.05 7.55 0.51
CA PHE A 278 7.97 8.38 1.02
C PHE A 278 8.48 9.21 2.19
N LYS A 279 8.39 10.53 2.10
CA LYS A 279 8.81 11.47 3.16
C LYS A 279 7.61 11.89 3.99
N ARG A 280 7.68 11.80 5.32
CA ARG A 280 6.61 12.29 6.21
C ARG A 280 6.47 13.81 6.05
N LYS A 281 5.24 14.29 5.90
CA LYS A 281 4.90 15.72 5.94
C LYS A 281 4.98 16.25 7.36
N GLN A 282 5.30 17.53 7.47
CA GLN A 282 5.21 18.24 8.74
C GLN A 282 3.75 18.58 9.11
N LYS A 283 2.85 18.75 8.13
CA LYS A 283 1.44 19.05 8.35
C LYS A 283 0.62 17.77 8.54
N SER A 284 -0.32 17.78 9.49
CA SER A 284 -1.25 16.68 9.73
C SER A 284 -2.30 16.59 8.62
N ASN A 285 -2.76 15.39 8.33
CA ASN A 285 -3.87 15.08 7.44
C ASN A 285 -5.22 14.95 8.19
N LEU A 286 -5.31 15.40 9.43
CA LEU A 286 -6.49 15.27 10.29
C LEU A 286 -7.78 15.73 9.62
N GLU A 287 -7.74 16.84 8.87
CA GLU A 287 -8.91 17.37 8.17
C GLU A 287 -9.45 16.39 7.12
N ILE A 288 -8.55 15.82 6.29
CA ILE A 288 -8.91 14.79 5.31
C ILE A 288 -9.49 13.56 6.01
N TRP A 289 -8.89 13.12 7.12
CA TRP A 289 -9.40 11.96 7.87
C TRP A 289 -10.76 12.19 8.51
N ASN A 290 -11.04 13.41 8.99
CA ASN A 290 -12.35 13.77 9.51
C ASN A 290 -13.41 13.76 8.42
N GLN A 291 -13.08 14.25 7.22
CA GLN A 291 -13.98 14.21 6.07
C GLN A 291 -14.22 12.76 5.58
N ILE A 292 -13.17 11.93 5.49
CA ILE A 292 -13.29 10.48 5.19
C ILE A 292 -14.24 9.83 6.18
N ARG A 293 -14.01 10.01 7.49
CA ARG A 293 -14.86 9.45 8.54
C ARG A 293 -16.33 9.86 8.36
N SER A 294 -16.57 11.14 8.09
CA SER A 294 -17.92 11.68 7.93
C SER A 294 -18.63 11.08 6.73
N ALA A 295 -17.97 10.99 5.57
CA ALA A 295 -18.53 10.37 4.37
C ALA A 295 -18.85 8.89 4.61
N ILE A 296 -17.89 8.10 5.12
CA ILE A 296 -18.09 6.67 5.40
C ILE A 296 -19.27 6.42 6.36
N SER A 297 -19.48 7.29 7.35
CA SER A 297 -20.59 7.12 8.28
C SER A 297 -21.98 7.32 7.64
N ARG A 298 -22.06 8.01 6.49
CA ARG A 298 -23.29 8.18 5.72
C ARG A 298 -23.53 7.01 4.77
N ASP A 299 -22.47 6.48 4.16
CA ASP A 299 -22.58 5.49 3.09
C ASP A 299 -22.82 4.07 3.59
N VAL A 300 -22.18 3.68 4.71
CA VAL A 300 -22.20 2.30 5.20
C VAL A 300 -23.63 1.72 5.35
N PRO A 301 -24.65 2.47 5.85
CA PRO A 301 -26.02 2.01 5.83
C PRO A 301 -26.50 1.52 4.45
N GLU A 302 -26.30 2.29 3.38
CA GLU A 302 -26.73 1.94 2.01
C GLU A 302 -25.92 0.78 1.40
N GLU A 303 -24.66 0.64 1.83
CA GLU A 303 -23.78 -0.47 1.44
C GLU A 303 -24.20 -1.81 2.07
N LEU A 304 -24.95 -1.76 3.18
CA LEU A 304 -25.46 -2.94 3.88
C LEU A 304 -26.82 -3.43 3.35
N ASP A 305 -27.59 -2.61 2.66
CA ASP A 305 -29.02 -2.91 2.47
C ASP A 305 -29.34 -4.15 1.61
N GLU A 306 -28.45 -4.67 0.75
CA GLU A 306 -28.88 -5.71 -0.22
C GLU A 306 -27.93 -6.88 -0.52
N THR A 307 -26.79 -7.02 0.15
CA THR A 307 -25.80 -8.02 -0.29
C THR A 307 -26.11 -9.48 0.03
N PHE A 308 -27.19 -9.80 0.76
CA PHE A 308 -27.49 -11.19 1.13
C PHE A 308 -28.97 -11.61 1.09
N ASP A 309 -29.91 -10.71 0.79
CA ASP A 309 -31.33 -11.09 0.72
C ASP A 309 -31.73 -11.84 -0.56
N ASN A 310 -30.77 -12.08 -1.46
CA ASN A 310 -30.93 -13.04 -2.55
C ASN A 310 -30.77 -14.50 -2.06
N LYS A 311 -31.69 -14.93 -1.18
CA LYS A 311 -32.14 -16.32 -1.17
C LYS A 311 -32.98 -16.55 -2.43
N ASN A 312 -32.39 -16.63 -3.62
CA ASN A 312 -33.08 -17.22 -4.77
C ASN A 312 -32.14 -17.68 -5.89
N ASN A 313 -32.32 -18.97 -6.21
CA ASN A 313 -32.18 -19.63 -7.51
C ASN A 313 -30.82 -20.22 -7.94
N ARG A 314 -30.63 -21.47 -7.48
CA ARG A 314 -30.27 -22.69 -8.24
C ARG A 314 -28.92 -22.83 -8.98
N THR A 315 -28.12 -21.80 -9.25
CA THR A 315 -26.86 -21.96 -10.00
C THR A 315 -25.58 -21.76 -9.18
N ASP A 316 -25.59 -20.92 -8.15
CA ASP A 316 -24.35 -20.54 -7.42
C ASP A 316 -23.86 -21.62 -6.44
N ASN A 317 -24.71 -22.59 -6.06
CA ASN A 317 -24.41 -23.59 -5.02
C ASN A 317 -23.34 -24.62 -5.41
N LYS A 318 -22.99 -24.75 -6.69
CA LYS A 318 -21.96 -25.69 -7.14
C LYS A 318 -20.54 -25.13 -7.03
N PHE A 319 -20.37 -23.81 -7.11
CA PHE A 319 -19.05 -23.18 -7.16
C PHE A 319 -18.49 -22.85 -5.77
N TYR A 320 -19.34 -22.47 -4.82
CA TYR A 320 -18.88 -22.10 -3.47
C TYR A 320 -18.32 -23.28 -2.65
N LYS A 321 -18.59 -24.53 -3.04
CA LYS A 321 -18.09 -25.72 -2.33
C LYS A 321 -16.77 -26.28 -2.88
N ASP A 322 -16.47 -26.07 -4.16
CA ASP A 322 -15.37 -26.78 -4.83
C ASP A 322 -14.24 -25.89 -5.37
N VAL A 323 -14.30 -24.57 -5.21
CA VAL A 323 -13.39 -23.67 -5.93
C VAL A 323 -12.72 -22.65 -5.01
N LEU A 324 -11.69 -23.14 -4.30
CA LEU A 324 -10.40 -22.43 -4.27
C LEU A 324 -9.86 -22.50 -5.71
N MET A 325 -10.34 -21.62 -6.61
CA MET A 325 -9.71 -21.44 -7.92
C MET A 325 -8.23 -21.18 -7.63
N ARG A 326 -7.32 -21.99 -8.18
CA ARG A 326 -5.91 -21.58 -8.24
C ARG A 326 -5.86 -20.36 -9.15
N ASP A 327 -5.38 -19.25 -8.60
CA ASP A 327 -5.38 -17.91 -9.19
C ASP A 327 -4.65 -17.81 -10.54
N ASP A 328 -3.95 -18.85 -10.98
CA ASP A 328 -3.15 -18.85 -12.21
C ASP A 328 -4.00 -18.82 -13.50
N GLU A 329 -5.33 -19.01 -13.42
CA GLU A 329 -6.22 -19.02 -14.60
C GLU A 329 -7.04 -17.72 -14.79
N LEU A 330 -6.91 -16.72 -13.91
CA LEU A 330 -7.73 -15.49 -13.96
C LEU A 330 -6.94 -14.18 -14.08
N PHE A 331 -5.62 -14.22 -14.27
CA PHE A 331 -4.76 -13.03 -14.40
C PHE A 331 -3.95 -12.97 -15.70
#